data_AF-A0A3C1G9Q7-F1
#
_entry.id   AF-A0A3C1G9Q7-F1
#
_cell.length_a   1.000
_cell.length_b   1.000
_cell.length_c   1.000
_cell.angle_alpha   90.00
_cell.angle_beta   90.00
_cell.angle_gamma   90.00
#
_symmetry.space_group_name_H-M   'P 1'
#
loop_
_entity.id
_entity.type
_entity.pdbx_description
1 polymer ?
#
loop_
_entity_poly.entity_id
_entity_poly.type
_entity_poly.pdbx_seq_one_letter_code
_entity_poly.pdbx_strand_id
1 'polypeptide(L)'
;SRWPARRKAWTDFVLYLVFFYPAAIMILITTWPFVKSSILVLEGSPDPGGIPLRFLLKSVIIIGFLLLVLQALSQTIKSYFVARGWEEPERRVKDIL
;
A
#
# COMPACT_ATOMS: atom_id res chain seq x y z
N SER A 1 3.56 19.48 -19.45
CA SER A 1 2.94 18.36 -20.20
C SER A 1 1.65 17.96 -19.49
N ARG A 2 0.47 18.28 -20.03
CA ARG A 2 -0.83 18.05 -19.37
C ARG A 2 -1.49 16.82 -20.00
N TRP A 3 -1.38 15.67 -19.35
CA TRP A 3 -1.89 14.42 -19.89
C TRP A 3 -3.42 14.35 -19.74
N PRO A 4 -4.14 13.82 -20.74
CA PRO A 4 -5.59 13.68 -20.65
C PRO A 4 -5.98 12.70 -19.53
N ALA A 5 -7.11 12.99 -18.87
CA ALA A 5 -7.58 12.29 -17.68
C ALA A 5 -7.57 10.76 -17.81
N ARG A 6 -8.09 10.29 -18.96
CA ARG A 6 -8.21 8.87 -19.29
C ARG A 6 -6.85 8.19 -19.47
N ARG A 7 -5.88 8.87 -20.10
CA ARG A 7 -4.52 8.33 -20.29
C ARG A 7 -3.79 8.22 -18.95
N LYS A 8 -3.97 9.21 -18.07
CA LYS A 8 -3.44 9.16 -16.70
C LYS A 8 -4.04 7.98 -15.93
N ALA A 9 -5.36 7.84 -15.94
CA ALA A 9 -6.05 6.76 -15.22
C ALA A 9 -5.67 5.35 -15.72
N TRP A 10 -5.50 5.16 -17.04
CA TRP A 10 -4.96 3.91 -17.59
C TRP A 10 -3.54 3.61 -17.11
N THR A 11 -2.69 4.65 -17.05
CA THR A 11 -1.31 4.50 -16.58
C THR A 11 -1.29 4.15 -15.10
N ASP A 12 -2.07 4.84 -14.26
CA ASP A 12 -2.20 4.57 -12.83
C ASP A 12 -2.69 3.12 -12.60
N PHE A 13 -3.72 2.68 -13.33
CA PHE A 13 -4.23 1.31 -13.23
C PHE A 13 -3.17 0.24 -13.58
N VAL A 14 -2.42 0.43 -14.67
CA VAL A 14 -1.35 -0.49 -15.07
C VAL A 14 -0.21 -0.49 -14.06
N LEU A 15 0.17 0.69 -13.53
CA LEU A 15 1.22 0.80 -12.52
C LEU A 15 0.83 0.09 -11.22
N TYR A 16 -0.41 0.22 -10.77
CA TYR A 16 -0.88 -0.52 -9.59
C TYR A 16 -0.79 -2.04 -9.83
N LEU A 17 -1.25 -2.54 -10.97
CA LEU A 17 -1.20 -3.97 -11.32
C LEU A 17 0.22 -4.53 -11.45
N VAL A 18 1.10 -3.83 -12.17
CA VAL A 18 2.42 -4.37 -12.57
C VAL A 18 3.52 -4.04 -11.55
N PHE A 19 3.39 -2.96 -10.79
CA PHE A 19 4.42 -2.55 -9.83
C PHE A 19 3.93 -2.69 -8.39
N PHE A 20 2.77 -2.13 -8.05
CA PHE A 20 2.34 -2.07 -6.65
C PHE A 20 1.98 -3.45 -6.09
N TYR A 21 1.07 -4.19 -6.72
CA TYR A 21 0.66 -5.51 -6.21
C TYR A 21 1.79 -6.53 -6.12
N PRO A 22 2.68 -6.71 -7.13
CA PRO A 22 3.78 -7.65 -7.00
C PRO A 22 4.80 -7.22 -5.94
N ALA A 23 5.07 -5.92 -5.80
CA ALA A 23 5.91 -5.42 -4.71
C ALA A 23 5.28 -5.67 -3.34
N ALA A 24 3.99 -5.40 -3.18
CA ALA A 24 3.25 -5.67 -1.94
C ALA A 24 3.24 -7.17 -1.58
N ILE A 25 3.06 -8.05 -2.57
CA ILE A 25 3.12 -9.51 -2.39
C ILE A 25 4.53 -9.95 -1.97
N MET A 26 5.58 -9.45 -2.64
CA MET A 26 6.96 -9.73 -2.24
C MET A 26 7.21 -9.34 -0.78
N ILE A 27 6.75 -8.16 -0.38
CA ILE A 27 6.93 -7.65 0.99
C ILE A 27 6.15 -8.51 1.99
N LEU A 28 4.92 -8.92 1.66
CA LEU A 28 4.15 -9.84 2.52
C LEU A 28 4.86 -11.19 2.68
N ILE A 29 5.38 -11.77 1.60
CA ILE A 29 6.10 -13.05 1.64
C ILE A 29 7.37 -12.93 2.48
N THR A 30 8.15 -11.87 2.33
CA THR A 30 9.38 -11.67 3.10
C THR A 30 9.09 -11.31 4.55
N THR A 31 7.99 -10.61 4.82
CA THR A 31 7.62 -10.21 6.19
C THR A 31 7.02 -11.38 6.99
N TRP A 32 6.34 -12.33 6.34
CA TRP A 32 5.72 -13.49 7.00
C TRP A 32 6.69 -14.33 7.88
N PRO A 33 7.87 -14.77 7.42
CA PRO A 33 8.83 -15.47 8.29
C PRO A 33 9.41 -14.54 9.37
N PHE A 34 9.59 -13.25 9.08
CA PHE A 34 10.08 -12.28 10.06
C PHE A 34 9.14 -12.09 11.25
N VAL A 35 7.83 -12.19 11.01
CA VAL A 35 6.77 -12.09 12.02
C VAL A 35 6.66 -13.39 12.79
N LYS A 36 6.65 -14.53 12.10
CA LYS A 36 6.61 -15.86 12.73
C LYS A 36 7.81 -16.08 13.66
N SER A 37 9.02 -15.71 13.23
CA SER A 37 10.23 -15.78 14.05
C SER A 37 10.17 -14.82 15.24
N SER A 38 9.60 -13.61 15.10
CA SER A 38 9.47 -12.69 16.23
C SER A 38 8.44 -13.13 17.28
N ILE A 39 7.38 -13.85 16.88
CA ILE A 39 6.40 -14.43 17.81
C ILE A 39 7.00 -15.61 18.58
N LEU A 40 7.78 -16.46 17.90
CA LEU A 40 8.44 -17.62 18.50
C LEU A 40 9.57 -17.25 19.47
N VAL A 41 10.26 -16.15 19.19
CA VAL A 41 11.48 -15.79 19.90
C VAL A 41 11.20 -14.98 21.18
N LEU A 42 10.00 -14.37 21.31
CA LEU A 42 9.61 -13.59 22.50
C LEU A 42 10.77 -12.72 23.04
N GLU A 43 11.57 -12.16 22.12
CA GLU A 43 12.86 -11.51 22.41
C GLU A 43 12.58 -10.19 23.12
N GLY A 44 12.40 -10.27 24.44
CA GLY A 44 12.82 -9.21 25.34
C GLY A 44 14.34 -9.20 25.34
N SER A 45 14.94 -8.05 25.08
CA SER A 45 16.39 -7.87 25.24
C SER A 45 16.78 -8.31 26.66
N PRO A 46 17.77 -9.19 26.85
CA PRO A 46 18.38 -9.44 28.17
C PRO A 46 19.15 -8.23 28.70
N ASP A 47 19.35 -7.21 27.86
CA ASP A 47 20.05 -5.97 28.19
C ASP A 47 19.17 -4.99 28.99
N PRO A 48 19.70 -4.38 30.07
CA PRO A 48 19.02 -3.34 30.82
C PRO A 48 18.95 -2.06 29.97
N GLY A 49 17.91 -1.94 29.12
CA GLY A 49 17.64 -0.77 28.27
C GLY A 49 17.38 -1.04 26.79
N GLY A 50 17.41 -2.30 26.33
CA GLY A 50 17.08 -2.65 24.94
C GLY A 50 15.58 -2.57 24.66
N ILE A 51 15.17 -2.08 23.47
CA ILE A 51 13.77 -1.84 23.08
C ILE A 51 12.92 -3.11 23.33
N PRO A 52 12.06 -3.14 24.38
CA PRO A 52 11.43 -4.36 24.86
C PRO A 52 10.31 -4.89 23.95
N LEU A 53 9.89 -4.11 22.94
CA LEU A 53 8.78 -4.41 22.03
C LEU A 53 9.19 -4.37 20.55
N ARG A 54 10.28 -5.05 20.15
CA ARG A 54 10.65 -5.20 18.73
C ARG A 54 9.53 -5.85 17.88
N PHE A 55 8.68 -6.66 18.50
CA PHE A 55 7.50 -7.23 17.84
C PHE A 55 6.47 -6.16 17.45
N LEU A 56 6.31 -5.10 18.25
CA LEU A 56 5.32 -4.05 18.00
C LEU A 56 5.68 -3.24 16.75
N LEU A 57 6.97 -2.96 16.56
CA LEU A 57 7.48 -2.29 15.36
C LEU A 57 7.27 -3.16 14.11
N LYS A 58 7.49 -4.48 14.22
CA LYS A 58 7.21 -5.42 13.11
C LYS A 58 5.71 -5.52 12.81
N SER A 59 4.84 -5.49 13.82
CA SER A 59 3.39 -5.47 13.63
C SER A 59 2.90 -4.18 12.96
N VAL A 60 3.48 -3.02 13.31
CA VAL A 60 3.18 -1.74 12.66
C VAL A 60 3.51 -1.78 11.15
N ILE A 61 4.60 -2.45 10.77
CA ILE A 61 4.95 -2.63 9.34
C ILE A 61 3.87 -3.44 8.60
N ILE A 62 3.41 -4.56 9.18
CA ILE A 62 2.33 -5.37 8.58
C ILE A 62 1.05 -4.54 8.45
N ILE A 63 0.64 -3.84 9.52
CA ILE A 63 -0.58 -3.04 9.54
C ILE A 63 -0.48 -1.92 8.51
N GLY A 64 0.66 -1.22 8.45
CA GLY A 64 0.94 -0.17 7.46
C GLY A 64 0.81 -0.70 6.03
N PHE A 65 1.41 -1.87 5.74
CA PHE A 65 1.27 -2.49 4.42
C PHE A 65 -0.15 -2.95 4.11
N LEU A 66 -0.89 -3.44 5.10
CA LEU A 66 -2.29 -3.81 4.94
C LEU A 66 -3.14 -2.58 4.55
N LEU A 67 -2.92 -1.45 5.22
CA LEU A 67 -3.58 -0.18 4.92
C LEU A 67 -3.20 0.35 3.53
N LEU A 68 -1.92 0.24 3.14
CA LEU A 68 -1.46 0.62 1.80
C LEU A 68 -2.10 -0.24 0.71
N VAL A 69 -2.24 -1.54 0.94
CA VAL A 69 -2.95 -2.44 -0.01
C VAL A 69 -4.43 -2.04 -0.12
N LEU A 70 -5.09 -1.72 0.98
CA LEU A 70 -6.47 -1.23 0.98
C LEU A 70 -6.60 0.10 0.21
N GLN A 71 -5.67 1.02 0.42
CA GLN A 71 -5.62 2.29 -0.30
C GLN A 71 -5.41 2.08 -1.80
N ALA A 72 -4.45 1.22 -2.18
CA ALA A 72 -4.17 0.91 -3.57
C ALA A 72 -5.33 0.20 -4.26
N LEU A 73 -6.07 -0.65 -3.55
CA LEU A 73 -7.31 -1.25 -4.07
C LEU A 73 -8.34 -0.16 -4.40
N SER A 74 -8.55 0.79 -3.50
CA SER A 74 -9.44 1.93 -3.73
C SER A 74 -9.01 2.73 -4.97
N GLN A 75 -7.73 3.07 -5.08
CA GLN A 75 -7.15 3.80 -6.22
C GLN A 75 -7.26 3.02 -7.55
N THR A 76 -7.03 1.71 -7.52
CA THR A 76 -7.12 0.84 -8.71
C THR A 76 -8.54 0.81 -9.26
N ILE A 77 -9.54 0.65 -8.39
CA ILE A 77 -10.96 0.67 -8.76
C ILE A 77 -11.35 2.03 -9.35
N LYS A 78 -11.00 3.13 -8.66
CA LYS A 78 -11.29 4.49 -9.15
C LYS A 78 -10.65 4.74 -10.52
N SER A 79 -9.38 4.39 -10.68
CA SER A 79 -8.64 4.54 -11.94
C SER A 79 -9.28 3.74 -13.08
N TYR A 80 -9.78 2.53 -12.79
CA TYR A 80 -10.51 1.72 -13.76
C TYR A 80 -11.81 2.39 -14.23
N PHE A 81 -12.61 2.92 -13.31
CA PHE A 81 -13.84 3.65 -13.66
C PHE A 81 -13.54 4.91 -14.48
N VAL A 82 -12.53 5.69 -14.09
CA VAL A 82 -12.11 6.88 -14.84
C VAL A 82 -11.59 6.53 -16.24
N ALA A 83 -10.83 5.44 -16.37
CA ALA A 83 -10.36 4.93 -17.65
C ALA A 83 -11.53 4.56 -18.58
N ARG A 84 -12.63 4.02 -18.03
CA ARG A 84 -13.88 3.71 -18.73
C ARG A 84 -14.72 4.93 -19.10
N GLY A 85 -14.36 6.12 -18.63
CA GLY A 85 -15.03 7.38 -18.98
C GLY A 85 -15.93 7.93 -17.88
N TRP A 86 -15.84 7.43 -16.65
CA TRP A 86 -16.45 8.12 -15.51
C TRP A 86 -15.65 9.36 -15.12
N GLU A 87 -16.35 10.45 -14.86
CA GLU A 87 -15.76 11.67 -14.32
C GLU A 87 -15.74 11.59 -12.79
N GLU A 88 -14.55 11.62 -12.19
CA GLU A 88 -14.45 11.75 -10.75
C GLU A 88 -15.03 13.11 -10.30
N PRO A 89 -15.91 13.13 -9.27
CA PRO A 89 -16.47 14.37 -8.75
C PRO A 89 -15.40 15.35 -8.27
N GLU A 90 -14.27 14.87 -7.76
CA GLU A 90 -13.14 15.72 -7.34
C GLU A 90 -12.44 16.42 -8.52
N ARG A 91 -12.37 15.76 -9.69
CA ARG A 91 -11.87 16.41 -10.92
C ARG A 91 -12.82 17.49 -11.39
N ARG A 92 -14.12 17.21 -11.38
CA ARG A 92 -15.14 18.19 -11.75
C ARG A 92 -15.04 19.44 -10.88
N VAL A 93 -14.82 19.30 -9.57
CA VAL A 93 -14.64 20.45 -8.66
C VAL A 93 -13.38 21.25 -9.01
N LYS A 94 -12.26 20.58 -9.33
CA LYS A 94 -11.02 21.27 -9.74
C LYS A 94 -11.08 21.93 -11.11
N ASP A 95 -11.95 21.46 -12.01
CA ASP A 95 -12.16 22.08 -13.31
C ASP A 95 -13.10 23.31 -13.24
N ILE A 96 -13.88 23.44 -12.16
CA ILE A 96 -14.82 24.55 -11.92
C ILE A 96 -14.17 25.71 -11.15
N LEU A 97 -13.16 25.43 -10.31
CA LEU A 97 -12.37 26.40 -9.54
C LEU A 97 -11.22 26.97 -10.38
#